data_AF-A0A0M0KBG3-F1
#
_entry.id   AF-A0A0M0KBG3-F1
#
_cell.length_a   1.000
_cell.length_b   1.000
_cell.length_c   1.000
_cell.angle_alpha   90.00
_cell.angle_beta   90.00
_cell.angle_gamma   90.00
#
_symmetry.space_group_name_H-M   'P 1'
#
loop_
_entity.id
_entity.type
_entity.pdbx_description
1 polymer ?
#
loop_
_entity_poly.entity_id
_entity_poly.type
_entity_poly.pdbx_seq_one_letter_code
_entity_poly.pdbx_strand_id
1 'polypeptide(L)'
;MRPIMLLHHVTCIVAHMIACFPLAAGFGWYFLGVISLEFGSGVCNIFCFGWPWYPLTTYLYFAGMTISNLLACYCAYHWVQTVQSRSGRLIGIVITGVLTVMRQREAHRAFAVST
;
A
#
# COMPACT_ATOMS: atom_id res chain seq x y z
N MET A 1 1.90 13.12 -15.94
CA MET A 1 1.44 12.01 -15.08
C MET A 1 0.29 11.30 -15.75
N ARG A 2 0.24 9.96 -15.72
CA ARG A 2 -0.95 9.22 -16.19
C ARG A 2 -2.15 9.58 -15.29
N PRO A 3 -3.39 9.71 -15.82
CA PRO A 3 -4.57 10.11 -15.01
C PRO A 3 -4.78 9.28 -13.74
N ILE A 4 -4.42 8.00 -13.79
CA ILE A 4 -4.50 7.08 -12.65
C ILE A 4 -3.57 7.46 -11.49
N MET A 5 -2.38 7.99 -11.77
CA MET A 5 -1.44 8.46 -10.74
C MET A 5 -1.93 9.74 -10.08
N LEU A 6 -2.56 10.63 -10.86
CA LEU A 6 -3.18 11.84 -10.30
C LEU A 6 -4.31 11.48 -9.33
N LEU A 7 -5.21 10.58 -9.74
CA LEU A 7 -6.30 10.09 -8.87
C LEU A 7 -5.76 9.44 -7.60
N HIS A 8 -4.69 8.64 -7.71
CA HIS A 8 -4.01 8.05 -6.57
C HIS A 8 -3.50 9.13 -5.60
N HIS A 9 -2.75 10.14 -6.09
CA HIS A 9 -2.22 11.19 -5.24
C HIS A 9 -3.32 12.05 -4.59
N VAL A 10 -4.39 12.38 -5.32
CA VAL A 10 -5.54 13.08 -4.74
C VAL A 10 -6.16 12.26 -3.61
N THR A 11 -6.35 10.96 -3.82
CA THR A 11 -6.89 10.04 -2.80
C THR A 11 -5.96 9.97 -1.59
N CYS A 12 -4.64 9.89 -1.80
CA CYS A 12 -3.65 9.88 -0.73
C CYS A 12 -3.67 11.19 0.06
N ILE A 13 -3.69 12.35 -0.61
CA ILE A 13 -3.77 13.66 0.05
C ILE A 13 -5.03 13.74 0.92
N VAL A 14 -6.19 13.35 0.38
CA VAL A 14 -7.44 13.33 1.17
C VAL A 14 -7.33 12.39 2.36
N ALA A 15 -6.76 11.20 2.19
CA ALA A 15 -6.52 10.26 3.29
C ALA A 15 -5.55 10.83 4.34
N HIS A 16 -4.48 11.53 3.94
CA HIS A 16 -3.55 12.20 4.84
C HIS A 16 -4.26 13.29 5.64
N MET A 17 -5.10 14.12 4.99
CA MET A 17 -5.89 15.14 5.70
C MET A 17 -6.83 14.50 6.73
N ILE A 18 -7.53 13.44 6.37
CA ILE A 18 -8.41 12.70 7.30
C ILE A 18 -7.59 12.10 8.45
N ALA A 19 -6.42 11.54 8.18
CA ALA A 19 -5.59 10.92 9.20
C ALA A 19 -4.92 11.94 10.14
N CYS A 20 -4.49 13.10 9.61
CA CYS A 20 -3.83 14.15 10.39
C CYS A 20 -4.79 14.93 11.28
N PHE A 21 -6.04 15.15 10.84
CA PHE A 21 -6.98 16.02 11.56
C PHE A 21 -8.02 15.21 12.34
N PRO A 22 -9.14 14.71 11.75
CA PRO A 22 -10.21 14.08 12.52
C PRO A 22 -9.81 12.74 13.16
N LEU A 23 -8.76 12.08 12.68
CA LEU A 23 -8.31 10.76 13.14
C LEU A 23 -6.85 10.75 13.63
N ALA A 24 -6.36 11.89 14.14
CA ALA A 24 -4.97 12.10 14.55
C ALA A 24 -4.42 11.01 15.50
N ALA A 25 -5.26 10.45 16.38
CA ALA A 25 -4.85 9.40 17.31
C ALA A 25 -4.26 8.17 16.60
N GLY A 26 -4.76 7.82 15.42
CA GLY A 26 -4.24 6.70 14.63
C GLY A 26 -3.06 7.06 13.74
N PHE A 27 -2.73 8.35 13.58
CA PHE A 27 -1.87 8.85 12.49
C PHE A 27 -0.57 8.08 12.32
N GLY A 28 0.13 7.75 13.41
CA GLY A 28 1.38 6.99 13.35
C GLY A 28 1.23 5.64 12.66
N TRP A 29 0.18 4.87 13.00
CA TRP A 29 -0.10 3.59 12.36
C TRP A 29 -0.48 3.75 10.88
N TYR A 30 -1.28 4.75 10.55
CA TYR A 30 -1.61 5.04 9.16
C TYR A 30 -0.36 5.39 8.34
N PHE A 31 0.48 6.28 8.85
CA PHE A 31 1.67 6.74 8.13
C PHE A 31 2.68 5.61 7.94
N LEU A 32 2.88 4.76 8.95
CA LEU A 32 3.68 3.53 8.82
C LEU A 32 3.12 2.57 7.76
N GLY A 33 1.79 2.42 7.72
CA GLY A 33 1.12 1.63 6.69
C GLY A 33 1.38 2.19 5.27
N VAL A 34 1.25 3.51 5.09
CA VAL A 34 1.56 4.19 3.83
C VAL A 34 3.03 3.98 3.44
N ILE A 35 3.98 4.22 4.36
CA ILE A 35 5.41 3.98 4.12
C ILE A 35 5.65 2.53 3.67
N SER A 36 5.00 1.56 4.31
CA SER A 36 5.14 0.16 3.95
C SER A 36 4.68 -0.10 2.51
N LEU A 37 3.52 0.42 2.11
CA LEU A 37 3.01 0.32 0.75
C LEU A 37 3.94 1.01 -0.26
N GLU A 38 4.44 2.20 0.04
CA GLU A 38 5.39 2.91 -0.83
C GLU A 38 6.71 2.15 -0.96
N PHE A 39 7.20 1.53 0.12
CA PHE A 39 8.39 0.68 0.07
C PHE A 39 8.20 -0.49 -0.89
N GLY A 40 7.07 -1.20 -0.83
CA GLY A 40 6.75 -2.27 -1.79
C GLY A 40 6.70 -1.79 -3.24
N SER A 41 6.18 -0.58 -3.47
CA SER A 41 6.21 0.04 -4.81
C SER A 41 7.64 0.40 -5.24
N GLY A 42 8.46 0.91 -4.32
CA GLY A 42 9.86 1.26 -4.55
C GLY A 42 10.71 0.05 -4.92
N VAL A 43 10.43 -1.11 -4.33
CA VAL A 43 11.04 -2.39 -4.71
C VAL A 43 10.80 -2.66 -6.20
N CYS A 44 9.60 -2.41 -6.75
CA CYS A 44 9.32 -2.51 -8.18
C CYS A 44 10.20 -1.59 -9.03
N ASN A 45 10.36 -0.34 -8.60
CA ASN A 45 11.11 0.67 -9.34
C ASN A 45 12.61 0.34 -9.41
N ILE A 46 13.21 -0.15 -8.31
CA ILE A 46 14.62 -0.58 -8.29
C ILE A 46 14.89 -1.64 -9.37
N PHE A 47 13.90 -2.51 -9.64
CA PHE A 47 14.02 -3.52 -10.70
C PHE A 47 13.73 -2.97 -12.10
N CYS A 48 12.82 -2.01 -12.24
CA CYS A 48 12.56 -1.30 -13.51
C CYS A 48 13.73 -0.44 -14.01
N PHE A 49 14.67 -0.03 -13.14
CA PHE A 49 15.81 0.84 -13.49
C PHE A 49 17.02 0.12 -14.11
N GLY A 50 16.93 -1.17 -14.48
CA GLY A 50 17.93 -1.79 -15.35
C GLY A 50 18.33 -3.22 -15.05
N TRP A 51 17.69 -3.89 -14.08
CA TRP A 51 17.87 -5.34 -13.94
C TRP A 51 16.95 -6.04 -14.97
N PRO A 52 17.46 -6.95 -15.83
CA PRO A 52 16.58 -7.72 -16.68
C PRO A 52 15.58 -8.50 -15.81
N TRP A 53 14.33 -8.61 -16.28
CA TRP A 53 13.30 -9.40 -15.64
C TRP A 53 13.67 -10.89 -15.71
N TYR A 54 14.47 -11.33 -14.75
CA TYR A 54 14.79 -12.73 -14.53
C TYR A 54 13.78 -13.34 -13.55
N PRO A 55 13.60 -14.67 -13.54
CA PRO A 55 12.68 -15.33 -12.60
C PRO A 55 12.89 -14.87 -11.15
N LEU A 56 14.16 -14.78 -10.72
CA LEU A 56 14.53 -14.32 -9.38
C LEU A 56 14.03 -12.90 -9.06
N THR A 57 14.15 -11.95 -9.99
CA THR A 57 13.71 -10.57 -9.76
C THR A 57 12.18 -10.49 -9.62
N THR A 58 11.45 -11.31 -10.37
CA THR A 58 10.00 -11.40 -10.23
C THR A 58 9.59 -11.99 -8.88
N TYR A 59 10.27 -13.05 -8.42
CA TYR A 59 10.03 -13.61 -7.08
C TYR A 59 10.30 -12.58 -5.99
N LEU A 60 11.39 -11.83 -6.09
CA LEU A 60 11.73 -10.76 -5.13
C LEU A 60 10.70 -9.63 -5.13
N TYR A 61 10.22 -9.21 -6.31
CA TYR A 61 9.15 -8.24 -6.43
C TYR A 61 7.85 -8.75 -5.77
N PHE A 62 7.44 -9.98 -6.09
CA PHE A 62 6.24 -10.59 -5.54
C PHE A 62 6.32 -10.76 -4.01
N ALA A 63 7.46 -11.21 -3.50
CA ALA A 63 7.73 -11.33 -2.07
C ALA A 63 7.71 -9.96 -1.38
N GLY A 64 8.40 -8.96 -1.94
CA GLY A 64 8.43 -7.60 -1.41
C GLY A 64 7.05 -6.96 -1.35
N MET A 65 6.25 -7.13 -2.42
CA MET A 65 4.85 -6.69 -2.45
C MET A 65 4.01 -7.38 -1.37
N THR A 66 4.13 -8.70 -1.24
CA THR A 66 3.39 -9.47 -0.22
C THR A 66 3.74 -9.02 1.19
N ILE A 67 5.03 -8.88 1.50
CA ILE A 67 5.51 -8.42 2.82
C ILE A 67 5.00 -7.01 3.10
N SER A 68 5.11 -6.09 2.14
CA SER A 68 4.60 -4.72 2.30
C SER A 68 3.09 -4.67 2.55
N ASN A 69 2.32 -5.52 1.86
CA ASN A 69 0.88 -5.60 2.05
C ASN A 69 0.52 -6.16 3.44
N LEU A 70 1.24 -7.18 3.92
CA LEU A 70 1.06 -7.74 5.27
C LEU A 70 1.37 -6.72 6.36
N LEU A 71 2.47 -5.97 6.21
CA LEU A 71 2.84 -4.91 7.13
C LEU A 71 1.81 -3.75 7.11
N ALA A 72 1.28 -3.39 5.96
CA ALA A 72 0.19 -2.42 5.85
C ALA A 72 -1.09 -2.92 6.55
N CYS A 73 -1.46 -4.19 6.37
CA CYS A 73 -2.59 -4.81 7.08
C CYS A 73 -2.37 -4.82 8.60
N TYR A 74 -1.16 -5.11 9.06
CA TYR A 74 -0.79 -5.04 10.47
C TYR A 74 -0.95 -3.62 11.02
N CYS A 75 -0.47 -2.61 10.29
CA CYS A 75 -0.64 -1.21 10.66
C CYS A 75 -2.12 -0.81 10.70
N ALA A 76 -2.93 -1.26 9.73
CA ALA A 76 -4.36 -0.99 9.70
C ALA A 76 -5.11 -1.66 10.85
N TYR A 77 -4.71 -2.87 11.25
CA TYR A 77 -5.23 -3.51 12.46
C TYR A 77 -5.01 -2.63 13.69
N HIS A 78 -3.78 -2.12 13.89
CA HIS A 78 -3.48 -1.24 15.01
C HIS A 78 -4.21 0.12 14.91
N TRP A 79 -4.35 0.69 13.72
CA TRP A 79 -5.18 1.88 13.48
C TRP A 79 -6.61 1.70 13.99
N VAL A 80 -7.23 0.56 13.68
CA VAL A 80 -8.61 0.25 14.08
C VAL A 80 -8.75 0.17 15.60
N GLN A 81 -7.71 -0.32 16.30
CA GLN A 81 -7.69 -0.35 17.76
C GLN A 81 -7.54 1.06 18.36
N THR A 82 -6.79 1.95 17.70
CA THR A 82 -6.52 3.31 18.22
C THR A 82 -7.66 4.28 17.96
N VAL A 83 -8.29 4.23 16.79
CA VAL A 83 -9.39 5.13 16.42
C VAL A 83 -10.68 4.73 17.15
N GLN A 84 -11.36 5.68 17.80
CA GLN A 84 -12.60 5.41 18.53
C GLN A 84 -13.85 5.43 17.63
N SER A 85 -13.84 6.24 16.57
CA SER A 85 -14.98 6.40 15.67
C SER A 85 -15.17 5.16 14.78
N ARG A 86 -16.41 4.63 14.73
CA ARG A 86 -16.75 3.48 13.87
C ARG A 86 -16.49 3.78 12.39
N SER A 87 -16.79 5.00 11.96
CA SER A 87 -16.54 5.47 10.59
C SER A 87 -15.04 5.50 10.27
N GLY A 88 -14.20 6.02 11.16
CA GLY A 88 -12.74 6.06 10.96
C GLY A 88 -12.10 4.68 10.91
N ARG A 89 -12.61 3.72 11.70
CA ARG A 89 -12.22 2.31 11.61
C ARG A 89 -12.58 1.71 10.25
N LEU A 90 -13.82 1.92 9.79
CA LEU A 90 -14.29 1.39 8.52
C LEU A 90 -13.49 1.95 7.34
N ILE A 91 -13.22 3.27 7.35
CA ILE A 91 -12.41 3.94 6.32
C ILE A 91 -11.01 3.30 6.25
N GLY A 92 -10.35 3.12 7.40
CA GLY A 92 -9.01 2.50 7.45
C GLY A 92 -8.99 1.08 6.89
N ILE A 93 -9.99 0.25 7.24
CA ILE A 93 -10.11 -1.13 6.74
C ILE A 93 -10.36 -1.16 5.23
N VAL A 94 -11.34 -0.37 4.75
CA VAL A 94 -11.73 -0.37 3.33
C VAL A 94 -10.59 0.11 2.45
N ILE A 95 -9.95 1.23 2.80
CA ILE A 95 -8.85 1.78 2.01
C ILE A 95 -7.68 0.78 1.97
N THR A 96 -7.25 0.27 3.13
CA THR A 96 -6.11 -0.67 3.18
C THR A 96 -6.44 -1.96 2.43
N GLY A 97 -7.63 -2.52 2.62
CA GLY A 97 -8.08 -3.74 1.95
C GLY A 97 -8.13 -3.60 0.43
N VAL A 98 -8.74 -2.52 -0.09
CA VAL A 98 -8.79 -2.27 -1.53
C VAL A 98 -7.39 -2.11 -2.11
N LEU A 99 -6.54 -1.29 -1.48
CA LEU A 99 -5.18 -1.03 -1.97
C LEU A 99 -4.33 -2.31 -1.97
N THR A 100 -4.32 -3.06 -0.87
CA THR A 100 -3.54 -4.32 -0.77
C THR A 100 -4.00 -5.35 -1.80
N VAL A 101 -5.31 -5.54 -1.98
CA VAL A 101 -5.86 -6.46 -3.00
C VAL A 101 -5.47 -6.03 -4.41
N MET A 102 -5.66 -4.75 -4.76
CA MET A 102 -5.32 -4.24 -6.09
C MET A 102 -3.82 -4.42 -6.38
N ARG A 103 -2.98 -4.09 -5.39
CA ARG A 103 -1.52 -4.22 -5.45
C ARG A 103 -1.07 -5.66 -5.63
N GLN A 104 -1.65 -6.59 -4.86
CA GLN A 104 -1.32 -8.01 -4.98
C GLN A 104 -1.77 -8.58 -6.32
N ARG A 105 -2.94 -8.17 -6.85
CA ARG A 105 -3.41 -8.56 -8.18
C ARG A 105 -2.44 -8.13 -9.27
N GLU A 106 -1.89 -6.92 -9.17
CA GLU A 106 -0.90 -6.43 -10.13
C GLU A 106 0.42 -7.21 -10.03
N ALA A 107 0.88 -7.49 -8.80
CA ALA A 107 2.05 -8.34 -8.58
C ALA A 107 1.86 -9.76 -9.17
N HIS A 108 0.66 -10.36 -9.04
CA HIS A 108 0.33 -11.64 -9.67
C HIS A 108 0.35 -11.59 -11.19
N ARG A 109 -0.16 -10.50 -11.80
CA ARG A 109 -0.11 -10.32 -13.26
C ARG A 109 1.32 -10.22 -13.76
N ALA A 110 2.14 -9.42 -13.09
CA ALA A 110 3.57 -9.32 -13.41
C ALA A 110 4.27 -10.68 -13.26
N PHE A 111 3.92 -11.44 -12.22
CA PHE A 111 4.45 -12.79 -12.01
C PHE A 111 4.07 -13.76 -13.13
N ALA A 112 2.78 -13.82 -13.50
CA ALA A 112 2.26 -14.73 -14.52
C ALA A 112 2.80 -14.46 -15.93
N VAL A 113 3.19 -13.22 -16.25
CA VAL A 113 3.80 -12.88 -17.56
C VAL A 113 5.28 -13.29 -17.61
N SER A 114 5.93 -13.48 -16.46
CA SER A 114 7.37 -13.75 -16.37
C SER A 114 7.75 -15.22 -16.16
N THR A 115 6.76 -16.10 -15.97
CA THR A 115 6.91 -17.56 -15.83
C THR A 115 6.36 -18.28 -17.04
#